data_AF-R1I7Z4-F1
#
_entry.id   AF-R1I7Z4-F1
#
_cell.length_a   1.000
_cell.length_b   1.000
_cell.length_c   1.000
_cell.angle_alpha   90.00
_cell.angle_beta   90.00
_cell.angle_gamma   90.00
#
_symmetry.space_group_name_H-M   'P 1'
#
loop_
_entity.id
_entity.type
_entity.pdbx_description
1 polymer ?
#
loop_
_entity_poly.entity_id
_entity_poly.type
_entity_poly.pdbx_seq_one_letter_code
_entity_poly.pdbx_strand_id
1 'polypeptide(L)'
;MSRLSRLSAGIATTATAVGAIAVLTAGTAAAATVTYTAGGTTPLTYTCSFPGITPQPVLVTSHLDAEDTVATGGTLTPANVGGSATISAGVHALLTAVGYDGIRGTAAVPVTVARGTLSQSAATGLNIPETIYPAGGPITVNISQVATSTVPTYTAPSTAGPDTLSMGNTVTASLEFHKKATNTWTPWAMNCTLKVTSPAQNTAFSPSITVS
;
A
#
# COMPACT_ATOMS: atom_id res chain seq x y z
N MET A 1 -14.77 54.81 83.50
CA MET A 1 -13.65 54.12 84.18
C MET A 1 -13.39 52.80 83.47
N SER A 2 -12.14 52.59 83.05
CA SER A 2 -11.43 51.38 82.53
C SER A 2 -12.25 50.10 82.23
N ARG A 3 -11.98 49.36 81.14
CA ARG A 3 -10.72 48.64 80.93
C ARG A 3 -10.39 48.35 79.46
N LEU A 4 -9.07 48.31 79.23
CA LEU A 4 -8.33 48.07 78.00
C LEU A 4 -8.35 46.62 77.50
N SER A 5 -8.23 46.55 76.16
CA SER A 5 -7.45 45.64 75.30
C SER A 5 -7.48 44.13 75.53
N ARG A 6 -7.73 43.38 74.43
CA ARG A 6 -6.72 42.51 73.80
C ARG A 6 -6.87 42.50 72.27
N LEU A 7 -5.77 42.80 71.59
CA LEU A 7 -5.53 42.61 70.15
C LEU A 7 -5.24 41.13 69.84
N SER A 8 -5.68 40.62 68.69
CA SER A 8 -4.86 39.91 67.67
C SER A 8 -5.78 39.59 66.46
N ALA A 9 -5.65 40.30 65.34
CA ALA A 9 -4.86 39.92 64.16
C ALA A 9 -5.47 38.76 63.33
N GLY A 10 -6.17 39.13 62.25
CA GLY A 10 -6.52 38.24 61.14
C GLY A 10 -6.45 39.05 59.84
N ILE A 11 -5.41 38.81 59.04
CA ILE A 11 -5.16 39.42 57.73
C ILE A 11 -5.56 38.41 56.64
N ALA A 12 -5.98 38.95 55.49
CA ALA A 12 -5.99 38.35 54.15
C ALA A 12 -7.16 37.36 53.85
N THR A 13 -7.79 37.32 52.68
CA THR A 13 -7.49 37.92 51.37
C THR A 13 -8.73 37.80 50.46
N THR A 14 -8.84 38.75 49.53
CA THR A 14 -9.65 38.81 48.31
C THR A 14 -9.65 37.55 47.43
N ALA A 15 -10.73 37.30 46.67
CA ALA A 15 -10.63 37.10 45.21
C ALA A 15 -12.01 36.95 44.54
N THR A 16 -12.28 37.85 43.61
CA THR A 16 -13.31 37.80 42.56
C THR A 16 -13.12 36.57 41.66
N ALA A 17 -14.17 35.77 41.50
CA ALA A 17 -14.22 34.68 40.52
C ALA A 17 -14.55 35.24 39.13
N VAL A 18 -13.55 35.28 38.23
CA VAL A 18 -13.75 35.51 36.79
C VAL A 18 -13.89 34.14 36.14
N GLY A 19 -15.10 33.81 35.68
CA GLY A 19 -15.38 32.59 34.91
C GLY A 19 -14.79 32.71 33.51
N ALA A 20 -13.67 32.03 33.28
CA ALA A 20 -13.11 31.87 31.94
C ALA A 20 -13.85 30.72 31.23
N ILE A 21 -14.61 31.05 30.19
CA ILE A 21 -15.14 30.08 29.22
C ILE A 21 -13.94 29.64 28.38
N ALA A 22 -13.35 28.49 28.72
CA ALA A 22 -12.37 27.84 27.89
C ALA A 22 -13.09 27.26 26.66
N VAL A 23 -13.07 27.99 25.54
CA VAL A 23 -13.41 27.45 24.23
C VAL A 23 -12.29 26.47 23.87
N LEU A 24 -12.47 25.19 24.17
CA LEU A 24 -11.61 24.14 23.64
C LEU A 24 -11.80 24.11 22.13
N THR A 25 -10.89 24.75 21.40
CA THR A 25 -10.67 24.44 19.99
C THR A 25 -10.15 23.01 19.93
N ALA A 26 -11.05 22.05 19.78
CA ALA A 26 -10.70 20.68 19.43
C ALA A 26 -10.01 20.75 18.06
N GLY A 27 -8.67 20.76 18.06
CA GLY A 27 -7.91 20.56 16.84
C GLY A 27 -8.27 19.20 16.28
N THR A 28 -8.80 19.14 15.07
CA THR A 28 -8.95 17.89 14.33
C THR A 28 -7.56 17.29 14.16
N ALA A 29 -7.27 16.23 14.92
CA ALA A 29 -6.07 15.44 14.73
C ALA A 29 -6.14 14.84 13.31
N ALA A 30 -5.22 15.26 12.44
CA ALA A 30 -5.05 14.62 11.14
C ALA A 30 -4.54 13.19 11.39
N ALA A 31 -5.17 12.19 10.74
CA ALA A 31 -4.67 10.82 10.79
C ALA A 31 -3.27 10.76 10.17
N ALA A 32 -2.40 9.92 10.73
CA ALA A 32 -1.04 9.81 10.23
C ALA A 32 -1.05 9.01 8.93
N THR A 33 -0.35 9.49 7.91
CA THR A 33 -0.09 8.69 6.71
C THR A 33 0.94 7.62 7.06
N VAL A 34 0.60 6.36 6.77
CA VAL A 34 1.44 5.18 6.98
C VAL A 34 1.65 4.47 5.66
N THR A 35 2.87 3.96 5.45
CA THR A 35 3.17 3.04 4.36
C THR A 35 2.85 1.62 4.78
N TYR A 36 1.93 1.01 4.05
CA TYR A 36 1.50 -0.37 4.20
C TYR A 36 2.28 -1.26 3.24
N THR A 37 2.79 -2.40 3.70
CA THR A 37 3.47 -3.38 2.83
C THR A 37 2.78 -4.74 2.86
N ALA A 38 2.52 -5.29 1.68
CA ALA A 38 1.98 -6.65 1.55
C ALA A 38 3.08 -7.70 1.79
N GLY A 39 2.76 -8.79 2.48
CA GLY A 39 3.77 -9.79 2.84
C GLY A 39 4.64 -9.40 4.03
N GLY A 40 4.38 -8.24 4.64
CA GLY A 40 5.23 -7.68 5.69
C GLY A 40 6.63 -7.37 5.16
N THR A 41 7.63 -8.12 5.64
CA THR A 41 9.03 -7.99 5.23
C THR A 41 9.46 -9.00 4.16
N THR A 42 8.58 -9.92 3.77
CA THR A 42 8.91 -11.02 2.84
C THR A 42 8.14 -10.84 1.54
N PRO A 43 8.83 -10.79 0.37
CA PRO A 43 8.16 -10.72 -0.92
C PRO A 43 7.23 -11.92 -1.16
N LEU A 44 6.10 -11.67 -1.82
CA LEU A 44 5.16 -12.70 -2.24
C LEU A 44 5.66 -13.38 -3.51
N THR A 45 5.59 -14.70 -3.58
CA THR A 45 5.90 -15.44 -4.80
C THR A 45 4.64 -15.66 -5.62
N TYR A 46 4.65 -15.19 -6.87
CA TYR A 46 3.64 -15.49 -7.88
C TYR A 46 4.25 -16.34 -9.00
N THR A 47 3.44 -17.20 -9.60
CA THR A 47 3.79 -17.96 -10.80
C THR A 47 3.25 -17.22 -12.02
N CYS A 48 4.13 -16.64 -12.84
CA CYS A 48 3.78 -15.76 -13.95
C CYS A 48 4.00 -16.42 -15.32
N SER A 49 3.10 -16.13 -16.26
CA SER A 49 3.23 -16.55 -17.66
C SER A 49 4.12 -15.62 -18.48
N PHE A 50 5.05 -16.19 -19.23
CA PHE A 50 6.00 -15.45 -20.07
C PHE A 50 5.93 -15.94 -21.52
N PRO A 51 6.29 -15.09 -22.50
CA PRO A 51 6.25 -15.47 -23.90
C PRO A 51 7.29 -16.56 -24.21
N GLY A 52 6.83 -17.70 -24.73
CA GLY A 52 7.69 -18.78 -25.21
C GLY A 52 8.37 -19.62 -24.12
N ILE A 53 8.04 -19.42 -22.84
CA ILE A 53 8.58 -20.21 -21.71
C ILE A 53 7.45 -20.63 -20.77
N THR A 54 7.62 -21.76 -20.09
CA THR A 54 6.64 -22.25 -19.10
C THR A 54 6.50 -21.26 -17.93
N PRO A 55 5.36 -21.21 -17.22
CA PRO A 55 5.18 -20.27 -16.12
C PRO A 55 6.28 -20.37 -15.07
N GLN A 56 6.80 -19.22 -14.63
CA GLN A 56 7.95 -19.13 -13.74
C GLN A 56 7.64 -18.35 -12.45
N PRO A 57 8.31 -18.66 -11.34
CA PRO A 57 8.16 -17.89 -10.12
C PRO A 57 8.78 -16.49 -10.25
N VAL A 58 8.06 -15.49 -9.75
CA VAL A 58 8.44 -14.08 -9.64
C VAL A 58 8.17 -13.62 -8.22
N LEU A 59 9.14 -12.92 -7.62
CA LEU A 59 8.98 -12.32 -6.30
C LEU A 59 8.36 -10.94 -6.47
N VAL A 60 7.29 -10.65 -5.75
CA VAL A 60 6.53 -9.40 -5.84
C VAL A 60 6.54 -8.73 -4.47
N THR A 61 6.93 -7.47 -4.46
CA THR A 61 6.70 -6.56 -3.33
C THR A 61 5.58 -5.61 -3.69
N SER A 62 4.81 -5.15 -2.71
CA SER A 62 3.78 -4.13 -2.94
C SER A 62 3.63 -3.25 -1.72
N HIS A 63 3.37 -1.96 -1.97
CA HIS A 63 3.14 -0.95 -0.97
C HIS A 63 2.03 0.01 -1.39
N LEU A 64 1.48 0.70 -0.39
CA LEU A 64 0.55 1.81 -0.55
C LEU A 64 0.67 2.74 0.67
N ASP A 65 0.38 4.02 0.49
CA ASP A 65 0.32 5.00 1.57
C ASP A 65 -1.14 5.35 1.84
N ALA A 66 -1.56 5.29 3.09
CA ALA A 66 -2.93 5.59 3.52
C ALA A 66 -2.96 6.13 4.95
N GLU A 67 -4.08 6.73 5.35
CA GLU A 67 -4.33 7.10 6.74
C GLU A 67 -4.42 5.84 7.62
N ASP A 68 -3.80 5.89 8.80
CA ASP A 68 -3.76 4.77 9.76
C ASP A 68 -5.09 4.52 10.47
N THR A 69 -5.93 5.55 10.53
CA THR A 69 -7.24 5.54 11.17
C THR A 69 -8.29 6.14 10.25
N VAL A 70 -9.45 5.49 10.16
CA VAL A 70 -10.61 5.98 9.41
C VAL A 70 -11.86 5.90 10.28
N ALA A 71 -12.73 6.91 10.17
CA ALA A 71 -14.02 6.88 10.85
C ALA A 71 -14.89 5.74 10.33
N THR A 72 -15.76 5.18 11.17
CA THR A 72 -16.81 4.24 10.72
C THR A 72 -17.62 4.83 9.55
N GLY A 73 -17.78 4.05 8.47
CA GLY A 73 -18.42 4.50 7.23
C GLY A 73 -17.65 5.56 6.43
N GLY A 74 -16.49 6.00 6.90
CA GLY A 74 -15.60 6.91 6.19
C GLY A 74 -14.93 6.27 4.99
N THR A 75 -14.31 7.10 4.16
CA THR A 75 -13.60 6.65 2.95
C THR A 75 -12.18 7.15 2.94
N LEU A 76 -11.27 6.35 2.39
CA LEU A 76 -9.90 6.77 2.07
C LEU A 76 -9.49 6.20 0.71
N THR A 77 -8.68 6.94 -0.03
CA THR A 77 -8.07 6.47 -1.28
C THR A 77 -6.57 6.40 -1.07
N PRO A 78 -5.94 5.21 -1.14
CA PRO A 78 -4.50 5.11 -1.00
C PRO A 78 -3.74 5.89 -2.08
N ALA A 79 -2.59 6.42 -1.72
CA ALA A 79 -1.64 7.05 -2.62
C ALA A 79 -0.35 6.21 -2.69
N ASN A 80 0.58 6.61 -3.56
CA ASN A 80 1.88 5.95 -3.75
C ASN A 80 1.76 4.42 -3.88
N VAL A 81 0.76 3.95 -4.62
CA VAL A 81 0.53 2.52 -4.82
C VAL A 81 1.60 1.99 -5.78
N GLY A 82 2.37 1.00 -5.35
CA GLY A 82 3.46 0.51 -6.16
C GLY A 82 4.11 -0.75 -5.61
N GLY A 83 5.26 -1.08 -6.15
CA GLY A 83 5.99 -2.28 -5.79
C GLY A 83 7.07 -2.62 -6.79
N SER A 84 7.56 -3.85 -6.70
CA SER A 84 8.50 -4.39 -7.68
C SER A 84 8.25 -5.86 -7.93
N ALA A 85 8.57 -6.31 -9.13
CA ALA A 85 8.58 -7.71 -9.52
C ALA A 85 10.02 -8.12 -9.86
N THR A 86 10.58 -9.05 -9.09
CA THR A 86 11.91 -9.59 -9.29
C THR A 86 11.82 -10.93 -10.02
N ILE A 87 12.32 -10.92 -11.24
CA ILE A 87 12.47 -12.08 -12.11
C ILE A 87 13.86 -12.68 -11.86
N SER A 88 13.93 -13.96 -11.53
CA SER A 88 15.21 -14.61 -11.21
C SER A 88 16.15 -14.68 -12.42
N ALA A 89 17.44 -14.84 -12.15
CA ALA A 89 18.45 -14.94 -13.21
C ALA A 89 18.20 -16.11 -14.18
N GLY A 90 17.63 -17.22 -13.70
CA GLY A 90 17.26 -18.35 -14.56
C GLY A 90 16.15 -17.98 -15.56
N VAL A 91 15.12 -17.28 -15.09
CA VAL A 91 14.02 -16.82 -15.96
C VAL A 91 14.51 -15.76 -16.95
N HIS A 92 15.36 -14.83 -16.50
CA HIS A 92 16.00 -13.87 -17.38
C HIS A 92 16.84 -14.54 -18.48
N ALA A 93 17.61 -15.58 -18.13
CA ALA A 93 18.36 -16.36 -19.11
C ALA A 93 17.44 -17.03 -20.14
N LEU A 94 16.30 -17.59 -19.71
CA LEU A 94 15.30 -18.17 -20.61
C LEU A 94 14.69 -17.11 -21.54
N LEU A 95 14.32 -15.93 -21.02
CA LEU A 95 13.81 -14.81 -21.82
C LEU A 95 14.84 -14.32 -22.84
N THR A 96 16.10 -14.21 -22.42
CA THR A 96 17.22 -13.86 -23.30
C THR A 96 17.41 -14.90 -24.40
N ALA A 97 17.29 -16.19 -24.07
CA ALA A 97 17.44 -17.29 -25.03
C ALA A 97 16.34 -17.28 -26.11
N VAL A 98 15.13 -16.84 -25.78
CA VAL A 98 14.05 -16.63 -26.77
C VAL A 98 14.10 -15.23 -27.43
N GLY A 99 15.14 -14.44 -27.15
CA GLY A 99 15.46 -13.20 -27.84
C GLY A 99 14.87 -11.92 -27.24
N TYR A 100 14.31 -11.99 -26.02
CA TYR A 100 13.80 -10.82 -25.31
C TYR A 100 14.85 -10.20 -24.39
N ASP A 101 14.99 -8.87 -24.43
CA ASP A 101 15.95 -8.11 -23.62
C ASP A 101 15.35 -6.85 -22.98
N GLY A 102 14.03 -6.66 -23.03
CA GLY A 102 13.39 -5.51 -22.40
C GLY A 102 11.91 -5.72 -22.13
N ILE A 103 11.36 -4.89 -21.25
CA ILE A 103 9.96 -4.91 -20.83
C ILE A 103 9.44 -3.48 -20.64
N ARG A 104 8.15 -3.29 -20.90
CA ARG A 104 7.38 -2.09 -20.50
C ARG A 104 5.90 -2.44 -20.41
N GLY A 105 5.08 -1.54 -19.88
CA GLY A 105 3.63 -1.65 -19.98
C GLY A 105 2.92 -1.22 -18.71
N THR A 106 1.85 -1.93 -18.36
CA THR A 106 1.06 -1.63 -17.16
C THR A 106 0.66 -2.88 -16.40
N ALA A 107 0.45 -2.73 -15.09
CA ALA A 107 -0.03 -3.79 -14.21
C ALA A 107 -1.42 -3.47 -13.62
N ALA A 108 -2.14 -4.55 -13.32
CA ALA A 108 -3.35 -4.55 -12.51
C ALA A 108 -3.16 -5.49 -11.31
N VAL A 109 -3.30 -4.93 -10.11
CA VAL A 109 -3.07 -5.61 -8.84
C VAL A 109 -4.39 -5.71 -8.10
N PRO A 110 -4.98 -6.90 -7.94
CA PRO A 110 -6.20 -7.06 -7.17
C PRO A 110 -5.93 -6.79 -5.69
N VAL A 111 -6.91 -6.18 -5.05
CA VAL A 111 -6.90 -5.92 -3.61
C VAL A 111 -8.21 -6.46 -3.04
N THR A 112 -8.13 -7.09 -1.89
CA THR A 112 -9.30 -7.51 -1.10
C THR A 112 -9.26 -6.83 0.26
N VAL A 113 -10.41 -6.77 0.91
CA VAL A 113 -10.55 -6.21 2.25
C VAL A 113 -11.38 -7.14 3.12
N ALA A 114 -11.09 -7.19 4.42
CA ALA A 114 -11.70 -8.15 5.32
C ALA A 114 -13.12 -7.75 5.76
N ARG A 115 -13.37 -6.46 6.01
CA ARG A 115 -14.66 -5.99 6.57
C ARG A 115 -15.35 -4.88 5.77
N GLY A 116 -14.61 -3.91 5.25
CA GLY A 116 -15.16 -2.81 4.46
C GLY A 116 -15.43 -3.17 3.00
N THR A 117 -15.47 -2.16 2.14
CA THR A 117 -15.65 -2.35 0.69
C THR A 117 -14.62 -1.54 -0.10
N LEU A 118 -14.40 -1.95 -1.36
CA LEU A 118 -13.56 -1.24 -2.30
C LEU A 118 -14.41 -0.77 -3.48
N SER A 119 -14.16 0.44 -3.98
CA SER A 119 -14.85 0.97 -5.16
C SER A 119 -14.64 0.13 -6.42
N GLN A 120 -13.54 -0.63 -6.46
CA GLN A 120 -13.21 -1.62 -7.49
C GLN A 120 -12.27 -2.67 -6.91
N SER A 121 -12.18 -3.84 -7.54
CA SER A 121 -11.43 -4.99 -7.00
C SER A 121 -9.92 -4.96 -7.26
N ALA A 122 -9.40 -3.96 -7.98
CA ALA A 122 -7.97 -3.89 -8.33
C ALA A 122 -7.47 -2.45 -8.51
N ALA A 123 -6.21 -2.20 -8.17
CA ALA A 123 -5.48 -1.04 -8.67
C ALA A 123 -5.02 -1.32 -10.09
N THR A 124 -5.36 -0.45 -11.05
CA THR A 124 -5.13 -0.69 -12.49
C THR A 124 -4.35 0.46 -13.13
N GLY A 125 -3.72 0.17 -14.26
CA GLY A 125 -2.92 1.16 -14.99
C GLY A 125 -1.67 1.60 -14.23
N LEU A 126 -1.13 0.74 -13.36
CA LEU A 126 0.14 0.99 -12.69
C LEU A 126 1.25 0.89 -13.72
N ASN A 127 2.11 1.90 -13.81
CA ASN A 127 3.13 2.01 -14.83
C ASN A 127 4.31 1.07 -14.57
N ILE A 128 4.72 0.36 -15.62
CA ILE A 128 5.98 -0.36 -15.72
C ILE A 128 6.83 0.39 -16.75
N PRO A 129 7.87 1.12 -16.30
CA PRO A 129 8.68 1.92 -17.20
C PRO A 129 9.43 1.03 -18.19
N GLU A 130 9.70 1.59 -19.36
CA GLU A 130 10.56 0.94 -20.34
C GLU A 130 11.94 0.69 -19.76
N THR A 131 12.32 -0.59 -19.76
CA THR A 131 13.62 -1.01 -19.29
C THR A 131 14.19 -2.05 -20.24
N ILE A 132 15.38 -1.78 -20.76
CA ILE A 132 16.21 -2.75 -21.48
C ILE A 132 17.21 -3.31 -20.49
N TYR A 133 17.25 -4.64 -20.37
CA TYR A 133 18.10 -5.36 -19.43
C TYR A 133 19.35 -5.87 -20.14
N PRO A 134 20.55 -5.58 -19.60
CA PRO A 134 21.75 -6.26 -20.07
C PRO A 134 21.64 -7.75 -19.75
N ALA A 135 22.21 -8.61 -20.58
CA ALA A 135 22.15 -10.05 -20.34
C ALA A 135 22.83 -10.43 -19.01
N GLY A 136 22.17 -11.31 -18.24
CA GLY A 136 22.68 -11.86 -16.99
C GLY A 136 22.06 -11.26 -15.73
N GLY A 137 22.14 -12.02 -14.62
CA GLY A 137 21.59 -11.61 -13.33
C GLY A 137 20.06 -11.57 -13.26
N PRO A 138 19.47 -11.31 -12.09
CA PRO A 138 18.03 -11.11 -11.95
C PRO A 138 17.59 -9.76 -12.53
N ILE A 139 16.35 -9.69 -12.99
CA ILE A 139 15.69 -8.46 -13.42
C ILE A 139 14.80 -7.95 -12.30
N THR A 140 14.84 -6.66 -11.99
CA THR A 140 13.84 -6.00 -11.14
C THR A 140 13.00 -5.05 -12.00
N VAL A 141 11.69 -5.27 -12.01
CA VAL A 141 10.71 -4.44 -12.69
C VAL A 141 10.02 -3.57 -11.64
N ASN A 142 10.17 -2.25 -11.74
CA ASN A 142 9.47 -1.34 -10.84
C ASN A 142 8.03 -1.10 -11.34
N ILE A 143 7.09 -1.09 -10.41
CA ILE A 143 5.66 -0.86 -10.68
C ILE A 143 5.25 0.35 -9.84
N SER A 144 4.68 1.36 -10.47
CA SER A 144 4.39 2.63 -9.79
C SER A 144 3.06 3.23 -10.23
N GLN A 145 2.37 3.85 -9.28
CA GLN A 145 1.22 4.70 -9.57
C GLN A 145 1.69 5.91 -10.39
N VAL A 146 0.93 6.21 -11.44
CA VAL A 146 1.05 7.43 -12.25
C VAL A 146 -0.29 8.13 -12.31
N ALA A 147 -0.34 9.34 -12.88
CA ALA A 147 -1.57 10.14 -12.94
C ALA A 147 -2.75 9.44 -13.66
N THR A 148 -2.46 8.49 -14.56
CA THR A 148 -3.48 7.70 -15.29
C THR A 148 -3.85 6.40 -14.58
N SER A 149 -3.22 6.06 -13.46
CA SER A 149 -3.57 4.87 -12.68
C SER A 149 -4.89 5.06 -11.96
N THR A 150 -5.65 3.98 -11.79
CA THR A 150 -6.88 3.97 -11.00
C THR A 150 -6.65 3.15 -9.74
N VAL A 151 -6.75 3.78 -8.57
CA VAL A 151 -6.59 3.13 -7.26
C VAL A 151 -7.96 2.98 -6.59
N PRO A 152 -8.31 1.80 -6.04
CA PRO A 152 -9.57 1.62 -5.33
C PRO A 152 -9.68 2.55 -4.12
N THR A 153 -10.84 3.18 -3.98
CA THR A 153 -11.21 3.86 -2.74
C THR A 153 -11.77 2.83 -1.77
N TYR A 154 -11.22 2.80 -0.55
CA TYR A 154 -11.71 1.99 0.54
C TYR A 154 -12.82 2.72 1.29
N THR A 155 -13.89 2.00 1.61
CA THR A 155 -14.97 2.46 2.50
C THR A 155 -14.99 1.59 3.75
N ALA A 156 -14.84 2.23 4.91
CA ALA A 156 -14.79 1.57 6.19
C ALA A 156 -16.14 0.94 6.58
N PRO A 157 -16.14 -0.20 7.30
CA PRO A 157 -17.36 -0.78 7.83
C PRO A 157 -18.05 0.16 8.82
N SER A 158 -19.33 -0.09 9.10
CA SER A 158 -20.12 0.65 10.09
C SER A 158 -19.77 0.31 11.55
N THR A 159 -18.78 -0.55 11.78
CA THR A 159 -18.39 -1.03 13.11
C THR A 159 -16.90 -0.79 13.32
N ALA A 160 -16.54 -0.26 14.50
CA ALA A 160 -15.16 -0.01 14.87
C ALA A 160 -14.32 -1.31 14.94
N GLY A 161 -13.00 -1.16 15.00
CA GLY A 161 -12.02 -2.24 15.11
C GLY A 161 -11.08 -2.31 13.90
N PRO A 162 -10.12 -3.25 13.89
CA PRO A 162 -9.16 -3.37 12.80
C PRO A 162 -9.84 -3.86 11.51
N ASP A 163 -9.34 -3.39 10.38
CA ASP A 163 -9.60 -3.93 9.05
C ASP A 163 -8.29 -4.12 8.29
N THR A 164 -8.24 -5.10 7.39
CA THR A 164 -7.01 -5.50 6.72
C THR A 164 -7.25 -5.55 5.22
N LEU A 165 -6.42 -4.82 4.49
CA LEU A 165 -6.27 -4.96 3.04
C LEU A 165 -5.33 -6.13 2.76
N SER A 166 -5.58 -6.86 1.68
CA SER A 166 -4.72 -7.96 1.23
C SER A 166 -4.55 -7.91 -0.28
N MET A 167 -3.37 -8.34 -0.76
CA MET A 167 -3.20 -8.62 -2.17
C MET A 167 -4.05 -9.81 -2.59
N GLY A 168 -4.69 -9.70 -3.75
CA GLY A 168 -5.43 -10.81 -4.35
C GLY A 168 -4.51 -11.89 -4.95
N ASN A 169 -5.13 -13.02 -5.31
CA ASN A 169 -4.40 -14.20 -5.76
C ASN A 169 -3.94 -14.14 -7.23
N THR A 170 -4.39 -13.14 -8.01
CA THR A 170 -4.09 -13.06 -9.44
C THR A 170 -3.67 -11.66 -9.85
N VAL A 171 -2.38 -11.43 -10.08
CA VAL A 171 -1.89 -10.18 -10.67
C VAL A 171 -1.88 -10.33 -12.18
N THR A 172 -2.30 -9.30 -12.91
CA THR A 172 -2.21 -9.28 -14.37
C THR A 172 -1.40 -8.10 -14.84
N ALA A 173 -0.79 -8.22 -16.02
CA ALA A 173 -0.11 -7.11 -16.66
C ALA A 173 -0.28 -7.15 -18.17
N SER A 174 -0.52 -5.97 -18.75
CA SER A 174 -0.47 -5.74 -20.19
C SER A 174 0.92 -5.19 -20.51
N LEU A 175 1.78 -6.07 -20.99
CA LEU A 175 3.19 -5.81 -21.22
C LEU A 175 3.51 -5.75 -22.70
N GLU A 176 4.66 -5.17 -23.01
CA GLU A 176 5.36 -5.40 -24.25
C GLU A 176 6.78 -5.87 -23.92
N PHE A 177 7.23 -6.91 -24.62
CA PHE A 177 8.61 -7.40 -24.54
C PHE A 177 9.40 -6.94 -25.76
N HIS A 178 10.59 -6.40 -25.52
CA HIS A 178 11.50 -5.97 -26.57
C HIS A 178 12.27 -7.15 -27.14
N LYS A 179 12.25 -7.31 -28.46
CA LYS A 179 13.08 -8.29 -29.17
C LYS A 179 14.39 -7.64 -29.62
N LYS A 180 15.50 -8.13 -29.09
CA LYS A 180 16.85 -7.64 -29.42
C LYS A 180 17.16 -7.71 -30.91
N ALA A 181 16.81 -8.82 -31.57
CA ALA A 181 17.19 -9.09 -32.95
C ALA A 181 16.54 -8.16 -33.98
N THR A 182 15.31 -7.71 -33.70
CA THR A 182 14.50 -6.91 -34.63
C THR A 182 14.25 -5.49 -34.14
N ASN A 183 14.64 -5.16 -32.91
CA ASN A 183 14.36 -3.89 -32.25
C ASN A 183 12.87 -3.54 -32.24
N THR A 184 12.03 -4.55 -31.94
CA THR A 184 10.56 -4.42 -31.94
C THR A 184 9.97 -4.82 -30.61
N TRP A 185 8.90 -4.13 -30.20
CA TRP A 185 8.09 -4.45 -29.04
C TRP A 185 6.97 -5.43 -29.41
N THR A 186 6.82 -6.50 -28.65
CA THR A 186 5.80 -7.54 -28.86
C THR A 186 4.82 -7.52 -27.68
N PRO A 187 3.52 -7.33 -27.90
CA PRO A 187 2.54 -7.30 -26.82
C PRO A 187 2.39 -8.68 -26.17
N TRP A 188 2.19 -8.68 -24.85
CA TRP A 188 1.99 -9.88 -24.04
C TRP A 188 1.06 -9.61 -22.86
N ALA A 189 0.08 -10.50 -22.66
CA ALA A 189 -0.75 -10.50 -21.45
C ALA A 189 -0.14 -11.47 -20.44
N MET A 190 0.50 -10.93 -19.40
CA MET A 190 1.04 -11.72 -18.30
C MET A 190 -0.04 -11.97 -17.26
N ASN A 191 -0.20 -13.24 -16.88
CA ASN A 191 -1.04 -13.68 -15.77
C ASN A 191 -0.15 -14.30 -14.70
N CYS A 192 -0.27 -13.80 -13.48
CA CYS A 192 0.52 -14.23 -12.32
C CYS A 192 -0.43 -14.75 -11.24
N THR A 193 -0.30 -16.02 -10.85
CA THR A 193 -1.10 -16.61 -9.78
C THR A 193 -0.27 -16.80 -8.51
N LEU A 194 -0.83 -16.49 -7.35
CA LEU A 194 -0.13 -16.62 -6.08
C LEU A 194 0.33 -18.07 -5.91
N LYS A 195 1.63 -18.27 -5.68
CA LYS A 195 2.18 -19.61 -5.48
C LYS A 195 1.68 -20.15 -4.15
N VAL A 196 1.07 -21.33 -4.18
CA VAL A 196 0.69 -22.05 -2.96
C VAL A 196 1.96 -22.56 -2.27
N THR A 197 2.10 -22.23 -0.98
CA THR A 197 3.23 -22.66 -0.13
C THR A 197 2.70 -23.27 1.16
N SER A 198 3.55 -24.01 1.86
CA SER A 198 3.29 -24.51 3.23
C SER A 198 4.46 -24.09 4.13
N PRO A 199 4.26 -23.17 5.09
CA PRO A 199 3.03 -22.44 5.41
C PRO A 199 2.58 -21.50 4.28
N ALA A 200 1.30 -21.12 4.27
CA ALA A 200 0.75 -20.19 3.29
C ALA A 200 1.42 -18.80 3.39
N GLN A 201 1.61 -18.14 2.24
CA GLN A 201 2.15 -16.78 2.19
C GLN A 201 1.13 -15.80 2.79
N ASN A 202 1.60 -14.85 3.60
CA ASN A 202 0.75 -13.81 4.15
C ASN A 202 0.53 -12.71 3.10
N THR A 203 -0.65 -12.61 2.50
CA THR A 203 -0.93 -11.55 1.50
C THR A 203 -1.41 -10.24 2.10
N ALA A 204 -1.58 -10.17 3.43
CA ALA A 204 -2.06 -8.97 4.09
C ALA A 204 -1.04 -7.83 4.00
N PHE A 205 -1.56 -6.64 3.81
CA PHE A 205 -0.85 -5.40 4.08
C PHE A 205 -0.72 -5.22 5.60
N SER A 206 0.45 -4.75 6.03
CA SER A 206 0.74 -4.41 7.43
C SER A 206 1.20 -2.96 7.53
N PRO A 207 0.79 -2.21 8.56
CA PRO A 207 -0.14 -2.59 9.64
C PRO A 207 -1.59 -2.78 9.16
N SER A 208 -2.52 -3.15 10.05
CA SER A 208 -3.97 -3.09 9.75
C SER A 208 -4.46 -1.63 9.85
N ILE A 209 -5.54 -1.31 9.13
CA ILE A 209 -6.24 -0.03 9.24
C ILE A 209 -7.09 -0.05 10.52
N THR A 210 -7.08 1.04 11.28
CA THR A 210 -7.95 1.20 12.46
C THR A 210 -9.25 1.88 12.07
N VAL A 211 -10.40 1.24 12.35
CA VAL A 211 -11.72 1.87 12.16
C VAL A 211 -12.23 2.36 13.52
N SER A 212 -12.55 3.65 13.64
CA SER A 212 -12.99 4.29 14.90
C SER A 212 -14.35 4.97 14.81
#